data_AF-A0A3B9M669-F1
#
_entry.id   AF-A0A3B9M669-F1
#
_cell.length_a   1.000
_cell.length_b   1.000
_cell.length_c   1.000
_cell.angle_alpha   90.00
_cell.angle_beta   90.00
_cell.angle_gamma   90.00
#
_symmetry.space_group_name_H-M   'P 1'
#
loop_
_entity.id
_entity.type
_entity.pdbx_description
1 polymer ?
#
loop_
_entity_poly.entity_id
_entity_poly.type
_entity_poly.pdbx_seq_one_letter_code
_entity_poly.pdbx_strand_id
1 'polypeptide(L)'
;SLAHRLARRLAETRKDGSLPFLRPDGKTQVTVEYEYGKPKRIEAVVVSTHHAVNASQKDIDEGVRELVINPVLEGMLIDANTKIMVNPSGKFIVGGPAADAGLTGRKIIVDTYGGVARHGGGAFSGKDPSKVDRSAAYAARHVAKNLVAAGLVERCEVQVSYAIGRAHPTSVAVETFGTASVAERELLELVRRHFDLRPAAIIANMDLMRPIYRPTAAYGHFGRDDLGVPWEMTNRAEALRADASVLSRSVD
;
A
#
# COMPACT_ATOMS: atom_id res chain seq x y z
N SER A 1 2.09 0.54 5.57
CA SER A 1 1.61 1.90 5.92
C SER A 1 1.16 1.94 7.37
N LEU A 2 1.56 2.97 8.14
CA LEU A 2 1.12 3.17 9.53
C LEU A 2 -0.40 3.39 9.63
N ALA A 3 -0.98 4.17 8.73
CA ALA A 3 -2.43 4.41 8.72
C ALA A 3 -3.24 3.10 8.57
N HIS A 4 -2.80 2.18 7.69
CA HIS A 4 -3.44 0.86 7.59
C HIS A 4 -3.29 0.01 8.86
N ARG A 5 -2.13 0.07 9.52
CA ARG A 5 -1.90 -0.65 10.78
C ARG A 5 -2.83 -0.13 11.87
N LEU A 6 -3.00 1.20 11.99
CA LEU A 6 -3.95 1.82 12.91
C LEU A 6 -5.40 1.38 12.63
N ALA A 7 -5.83 1.43 11.36
CA ALA A 7 -7.19 1.04 10.99
C ALA A 7 -7.47 -0.46 11.25
N ARG A 8 -6.46 -1.31 11.04
CA ARG A 8 -6.55 -2.75 11.33
C ARG A 8 -6.63 -3.01 12.82
N ARG A 9 -5.77 -2.36 13.61
CA ARG A 9 -5.75 -2.48 15.07
C ARG A 9 -7.05 -1.97 15.72
N LEU A 10 -7.63 -0.90 15.17
CA LEU A 10 -8.95 -0.41 15.58
C LEU A 10 -10.05 -1.46 15.32
N ALA A 11 -9.97 -2.18 14.20
CA ALA A 11 -10.91 -3.26 13.91
C ALA A 11 -10.67 -4.51 14.76
N GLU A 12 -9.43 -4.81 15.12
CA GLU A 12 -9.06 -5.92 16.03
C GLU A 12 -9.64 -5.69 17.42
N THR A 13 -9.32 -4.55 18.05
CA THR A 13 -9.81 -4.17 19.40
C THR A 13 -11.33 -4.10 19.51
N ARG A 14 -12.02 -3.81 18.39
CA ARG A 14 -13.47 -3.91 18.30
C ARG A 14 -13.96 -5.36 18.26
N LYS A 15 -13.28 -6.23 17.50
CA LYS A 15 -13.70 -7.61 17.25
C LYS A 15 -13.37 -8.54 18.42
N ASP A 16 -12.28 -8.30 19.13
CA ASP A 16 -11.88 -9.05 20.32
C ASP A 16 -12.58 -8.57 21.60
N GLY A 17 -13.28 -7.43 21.53
CA GLY A 17 -14.06 -6.88 22.63
C GLY A 17 -13.26 -6.01 23.61
N SER A 18 -11.98 -5.74 23.34
CA SER A 18 -11.13 -4.88 24.18
C SER A 18 -11.66 -3.45 24.28
N LEU A 19 -12.23 -2.93 23.18
CA LEU A 19 -12.93 -1.65 23.16
C LEU A 19 -14.39 -1.88 22.72
N PRO A 20 -15.27 -2.34 23.63
CA PRO A 20 -16.61 -2.84 23.28
C PRO A 20 -17.56 -1.74 22.80
N PHE A 21 -17.22 -0.46 23.04
CA PHE A 21 -17.98 0.68 22.56
C PHE A 21 -17.73 1.01 21.09
N LEU A 22 -16.69 0.47 20.46
CA LEU A 22 -16.38 0.76 19.05
C LEU A 22 -17.41 0.14 18.11
N ARG A 23 -17.69 0.86 17.03
CA ARG A 23 -18.53 0.43 15.92
C ARG A 23 -17.69 0.34 14.63
N PRO A 24 -18.21 -0.25 13.54
CA PRO A 24 -17.36 -0.66 12.42
C PRO A 24 -16.73 0.47 11.58
N ASP A 25 -17.30 1.68 11.57
CA ASP A 25 -16.81 2.78 10.75
C ASP A 25 -15.67 3.54 11.45
N GLY A 26 -14.51 3.64 10.80
CA GLY A 26 -13.31 4.24 11.35
C GLY A 26 -12.36 4.73 10.28
N LYS A 27 -11.67 5.84 10.56
CA LYS A 27 -10.76 6.53 9.66
C LYS A 27 -9.48 6.87 10.41
N THR A 28 -8.35 6.69 9.74
CA THR A 28 -7.03 6.97 10.30
C THR A 28 -6.20 7.79 9.31
N GLN A 29 -5.39 8.70 9.84
CA GLN A 29 -4.44 9.51 9.06
C GLN A 29 -3.15 9.66 9.87
N VAL A 30 -2.01 9.59 9.17
CA VAL A 30 -0.70 9.83 9.77
C VAL A 30 0.03 10.83 8.89
N THR A 31 0.49 11.91 9.50
CA THR A 31 1.36 12.92 8.87
C THR A 31 2.78 12.67 9.33
N VAL A 32 3.71 12.54 8.38
CA VAL A 32 5.12 12.26 8.66
C VAL A 32 5.95 13.41 8.09
N GLU A 33 6.84 13.96 8.91
CA GLU A 33 7.87 14.90 8.47
C GLU A 33 8.98 14.12 7.77
N TYR A 34 9.41 14.60 6.60
CA TYR A 34 10.49 14.01 5.82
C TYR A 34 11.64 15.00 5.67
N GLU A 35 12.87 14.47 5.66
CA GLU A 35 14.09 15.21 5.39
C GLU A 35 14.88 14.45 4.32
N TYR A 36 15.12 15.11 3.17
CA TYR A 36 15.76 14.50 1.98
C TYR A 36 15.21 13.12 1.59
N GLY A 37 13.87 12.96 1.66
CA GLY A 37 13.19 11.71 1.30
C GLY A 37 13.21 10.62 2.37
N LYS A 38 13.83 10.86 3.54
CA LYS A 38 13.84 9.95 4.68
C LYS A 38 12.84 10.40 5.75
N PRO A 39 12.03 9.49 6.35
CA PRO A 39 11.17 9.84 7.48
C PRO A 39 11.99 10.37 8.66
N LYS A 40 11.61 11.53 9.19
CA LYS A 40 12.29 12.18 10.32
C LYS A 40 11.52 12.03 11.62
N ARG A 41 10.21 12.30 11.60
CA ARG A 41 9.31 12.09 12.74
C ARG A 41 7.85 12.05 12.31
N ILE A 42 6.99 11.57 13.20
CA ILE A 42 5.54 11.66 13.04
C ILE A 42 5.10 13.05 13.54
N GLU A 43 4.49 13.84 12.66
CA GLU A 43 3.96 15.16 13.01
C GLU A 43 2.58 15.05 13.66
N ALA A 44 1.71 14.21 13.08
CA ALA A 44 0.34 14.09 13.56
C ALA A 44 -0.26 12.72 13.29
N VAL A 45 -1.15 12.30 14.19
CA VAL A 45 -1.95 11.09 14.09
C VAL A 45 -3.40 11.46 14.36
N VAL A 46 -4.28 11.13 13.41
CA VAL A 46 -5.73 11.32 13.54
C VAL A 46 -6.39 9.96 13.51
N VAL A 47 -7.26 9.70 14.50
CA VAL A 47 -8.16 8.56 14.51
C VAL A 47 -9.57 9.07 14.76
N SER A 48 -10.47 8.83 13.80
CA SER A 48 -11.91 9.08 13.98
C SER A 48 -12.65 7.76 13.90
N THR A 49 -13.40 7.40 14.94
CA THR A 49 -14.08 6.11 15.05
C THR A 49 -15.51 6.27 15.53
N HIS A 50 -16.42 5.59 14.84
CA HIS A 50 -17.81 5.41 15.20
C HIS A 50 -17.90 4.63 16.52
N HIS A 51 -18.75 5.09 17.43
CA HIS A 51 -18.89 4.52 18.77
C HIS A 51 -20.34 4.45 19.24
N ALA A 52 -20.58 3.70 20.32
CA ALA A 52 -21.85 3.64 21.00
C ALA A 52 -22.21 4.98 21.68
N VAL A 53 -23.51 5.28 21.79
CA VAL A 53 -24.04 6.55 22.32
C VAL A 53 -23.65 6.84 23.77
N ASN A 54 -23.39 5.78 24.55
CA ASN A 54 -23.05 5.85 25.97
C ASN A 54 -21.55 5.98 26.25
N ALA A 55 -20.69 5.89 25.22
CA ALA A 55 -19.26 6.04 25.41
C ALA A 55 -18.89 7.52 25.58
N SER A 56 -18.14 7.85 26.63
CA SER A 56 -17.63 9.20 26.83
C SER A 56 -16.43 9.45 25.91
N GLN A 57 -16.22 10.72 25.53
CA GLN A 57 -15.06 11.08 24.70
C GLN A 57 -13.73 10.78 25.41
N LYS A 58 -13.71 10.84 26.74
CA LYS A 58 -12.53 10.50 27.55
C LYS A 58 -12.19 9.02 27.40
N ASP A 59 -13.15 8.12 27.58
CA ASP A 59 -12.93 6.67 27.47
C ASP A 59 -12.49 6.28 26.05
N ILE A 60 -13.05 6.95 25.03
CA ILE A 60 -12.68 6.75 23.62
C ILE A 60 -11.23 7.19 23.39
N ASP A 61 -10.85 8.39 23.81
CA ASP A 61 -9.50 8.92 23.62
C ASP A 61 -8.45 8.06 24.36
N GLU A 62 -8.68 7.73 25.63
CA GLU A 62 -7.79 6.89 26.44
C GLU A 62 -7.65 5.48 25.84
N GLY A 63 -8.77 4.81 25.55
CA GLY A 63 -8.76 3.45 25.01
C GLY A 63 -8.14 3.34 23.61
N VAL A 64 -8.42 4.30 22.71
CA VAL A 64 -7.81 4.33 21.38
C VAL A 64 -6.31 4.64 21.47
N ARG A 65 -5.89 5.55 22.35
CA ARG A 65 -4.45 5.81 22.56
C ARG A 65 -3.73 4.55 23.03
N GLU A 66 -4.23 3.94 24.10
CA GLU A 66 -3.57 2.82 24.77
C GLU A 66 -3.57 1.55 23.90
N LEU A 67 -4.71 1.18 23.33
CA LEU A 67 -4.88 -0.12 22.69
C LEU A 67 -4.71 -0.09 21.17
N VAL A 68 -4.71 1.11 20.55
CA VAL A 68 -4.61 1.26 19.09
C VAL A 68 -3.38 2.06 18.67
N ILE A 69 -3.19 3.28 19.18
CA ILE A 69 -2.14 4.18 18.71
C ILE A 69 -0.77 3.74 19.25
N ASN A 70 -0.63 3.62 20.57
CA ASN A 70 0.65 3.30 21.21
C ASN A 70 1.25 1.97 20.69
N PRO A 71 0.50 0.86 20.57
CA PRO A 71 1.06 -0.40 20.08
C PRO A 71 1.47 -0.35 18.60
N VAL A 72 0.81 0.48 17.79
CA VAL A 72 1.17 0.63 16.37
C VAL A 72 2.39 1.53 16.19
N LEU A 73 2.55 2.53 17.07
CA LEU A 73 3.65 3.50 17.03
C LEU A 73 4.85 3.11 17.90
N GLU A 74 4.80 1.98 18.59
CA GLU A 74 5.94 1.45 19.33
C GLU A 74 7.18 1.33 18.42
N GLY A 75 8.31 1.86 18.89
CA GLY A 75 9.57 1.91 18.13
C GLY A 75 9.58 2.85 16.92
N MET A 76 8.55 3.69 16.74
CA MET A 76 8.49 4.69 15.67
C MET A 76 9.05 6.05 16.13
N LEU A 77 9.29 6.94 15.16
CA LEU A 77 9.82 8.29 15.37
C LEU A 77 8.75 9.25 15.94
N ILE A 78 8.29 9.01 17.17
CA ILE A 78 7.34 9.87 17.91
C ILE A 78 8.09 10.72 18.94
N ASP A 79 7.57 11.92 19.22
CA ASP A 79 8.12 12.85 20.20
C ASP A 79 7.03 13.59 20.99
N ALA A 80 7.43 14.43 21.95
CA ALA A 80 6.51 15.22 22.78
C ALA A 80 5.67 16.24 21.98
N ASN A 81 6.07 16.58 20.75
CA ASN A 81 5.36 17.52 19.88
C ASN A 81 4.38 16.82 18.93
N THR A 82 4.36 15.49 18.90
CA THR A 82 3.50 14.70 18.02
C THR A 82 2.03 14.92 18.38
N LYS A 83 1.25 15.44 17.41
CA LYS A 83 -0.16 15.77 17.63
C LYS A 83 -1.03 14.53 17.49
N ILE A 84 -1.64 14.08 18.58
CA ILE A 84 -2.56 12.93 18.54
C ILE A 84 -3.99 13.43 18.76
N MET A 85 -4.85 13.17 17.77
CA MET A 85 -6.25 13.60 17.73
C MET A 85 -7.17 12.38 17.62
N VAL A 86 -7.89 12.06 18.70
CA VAL A 86 -8.93 11.02 18.69
C VAL A 86 -10.30 11.69 18.66
N ASN A 87 -11.12 11.37 17.67
CA ASN A 87 -12.44 11.94 17.44
C ASN A 87 -12.48 13.48 17.60
N PRO A 88 -11.68 14.25 16.83
CA PRO A 88 -11.63 15.71 16.97
C PRO A 88 -12.98 16.41 16.69
N SER A 89 -13.90 15.75 15.99
CA SER A 89 -15.28 16.23 15.79
C SER A 89 -16.19 16.04 17.00
N GLY A 90 -15.69 15.42 18.08
CA GLY A 90 -16.50 15.00 19.23
C GLY A 90 -17.28 13.73 18.91
N LYS A 91 -18.61 13.83 18.89
CA LYS A 91 -19.50 12.65 18.78
C LYS A 91 -19.53 12.10 17.35
N PHE A 92 -19.27 10.80 17.22
CA PHE A 92 -19.47 10.04 15.99
C PHE A 92 -20.34 8.81 16.30
N ILE A 93 -21.66 9.02 16.33
CA ILE A 93 -22.67 8.02 16.76
C ILE A 93 -23.44 7.42 15.58
N VAL A 94 -23.64 8.18 14.50
CA VAL A 94 -24.28 7.71 13.26
C VAL A 94 -23.18 7.53 12.22
N GLY A 95 -23.01 6.31 11.70
CA GLY A 95 -21.90 5.96 10.80
C GLY A 95 -22.27 4.87 9.81
N GLY A 96 -21.32 4.52 8.95
CA GLY A 96 -21.53 3.55 7.89
C GLY A 96 -22.50 4.04 6.79
N PRO A 97 -23.09 3.12 6.00
CA PRO A 97 -23.93 3.47 4.85
C PRO A 97 -25.17 4.31 5.16
N ALA A 98 -25.64 4.29 6.42
CA ALA A 98 -26.74 5.14 6.86
C ALA A 98 -26.36 6.62 6.94
N ALA A 99 -25.06 6.93 7.10
CA ALA A 99 -24.54 8.29 7.23
C ALA A 99 -23.84 8.79 5.96
N ASP A 100 -23.19 7.90 5.22
CA ASP A 100 -22.36 8.24 4.06
C ASP A 100 -22.41 7.13 3.00
N ALA A 101 -22.71 7.49 1.76
CA ALA A 101 -22.86 6.52 0.67
C ALA A 101 -21.52 5.91 0.25
N GLY A 102 -21.42 4.58 0.28
CA GLY A 102 -20.24 3.84 -0.16
C GLY A 102 -20.32 3.37 -1.61
N LEU A 103 -19.25 3.54 -2.38
CA LEU A 103 -19.13 3.02 -3.75
C LEU A 103 -17.78 2.32 -3.95
N THR A 104 -17.79 1.21 -4.69
CA THR A 104 -16.58 0.49 -5.11
C THR A 104 -15.63 1.42 -5.86
N GLY A 105 -14.33 1.35 -5.56
CA GLY A 105 -13.32 2.16 -6.26
C GLY A 105 -13.24 3.63 -5.82
N ARG A 106 -13.86 4.03 -4.70
CA ARG A 106 -13.73 5.39 -4.15
C ARG A 106 -12.62 5.55 -3.10
N LYS A 107 -11.72 4.57 -3.02
CA LYS A 107 -10.60 4.53 -2.06
C LYS A 107 -9.29 4.10 -2.73
N ILE A 108 -9.12 4.31 -4.04
CA ILE A 108 -7.96 3.83 -4.82
C ILE A 108 -6.59 4.30 -4.28
N ILE A 109 -6.50 5.48 -3.68
CA ILE A 109 -5.25 5.97 -3.06
C ILE A 109 -4.98 5.25 -1.73
N VAL A 110 -6.03 4.92 -0.98
CA VAL A 110 -5.94 4.10 0.23
C VAL A 110 -5.62 2.65 -0.15
N ASP A 111 -6.13 2.14 -1.26
CA ASP A 111 -5.82 0.79 -1.74
C ASP A 111 -4.36 0.61 -2.18
N THR A 112 -3.66 1.72 -2.47
CA THR A 112 -2.31 1.73 -3.06
C THR A 112 -1.26 2.35 -2.14
N TYR A 113 -0.76 3.55 -2.47
CA TYR A 113 0.47 4.10 -1.92
C TYR A 113 0.25 5.35 -1.07
N GLY A 114 -0.99 5.66 -0.71
CA GLY A 114 -1.30 6.82 0.16
C GLY A 114 -0.90 8.17 -0.43
N GLY A 115 -0.78 8.26 -1.76
CA GLY A 115 -0.41 9.48 -2.47
C GLY A 115 1.10 9.65 -2.69
N VAL A 116 1.94 8.75 -2.18
CA VAL A 116 3.40 8.79 -2.39
C VAL A 116 3.78 8.48 -3.83
N ALA A 117 2.98 7.65 -4.51
CA ALA A 117 3.19 7.29 -5.91
C ALA A 117 1.97 7.61 -6.77
N ARG A 118 2.22 7.86 -8.06
CA ARG A 118 1.17 8.18 -9.05
C ARG A 118 0.21 7.01 -9.26
N HIS A 119 -1.05 7.33 -9.57
CA HIS A 119 -2.11 6.34 -9.77
C HIS A 119 -2.75 6.49 -11.16
N GLY A 120 -2.93 5.38 -11.89
CA GLY A 120 -3.50 5.37 -13.25
C GLY A 120 -5.02 5.51 -13.34
N GLY A 121 -5.70 5.69 -12.21
CA GLY A 121 -7.17 5.88 -12.10
C GLY A 121 -8.01 4.61 -12.00
N GLY A 122 -7.52 3.45 -12.43
CA GLY A 122 -8.26 2.18 -12.39
C GLY A 122 -8.48 1.63 -10.98
N ALA A 123 -9.73 1.43 -10.57
CA ALA A 123 -10.05 0.73 -9.31
C ALA A 123 -9.72 -0.77 -9.37
N PHE A 124 -9.47 -1.40 -8.22
CA PHE A 124 -9.14 -2.84 -8.15
C PHE A 124 -10.35 -3.71 -7.86
N SER A 125 -11.04 -3.51 -6.74
CA SER A 125 -12.13 -4.36 -6.25
C SER A 125 -13.27 -4.53 -7.28
N GLY A 126 -13.82 -5.74 -7.38
CA GLY A 126 -14.87 -6.09 -8.35
C GLY A 126 -14.41 -6.50 -9.75
N LYS A 127 -13.11 -6.44 -10.06
CA LYS A 127 -12.55 -6.81 -11.37
C LYS A 127 -11.82 -8.15 -11.32
N ASP A 128 -12.06 -9.05 -12.26
CA ASP A 128 -11.22 -10.24 -12.45
C ASP A 128 -9.83 -9.85 -13.02
N PRO A 129 -8.82 -10.73 -12.99
CA PRO A 129 -7.45 -10.34 -13.33
C PRO A 129 -7.21 -10.13 -14.83
N SER A 130 -8.19 -10.38 -15.71
CA SER A 130 -8.11 -9.96 -17.11
C SER A 130 -8.13 -8.43 -17.27
N LYS A 131 -8.54 -7.69 -16.24
CA LYS A 131 -8.60 -6.23 -16.26
C LYS A 131 -7.26 -5.69 -15.80
N VAL A 132 -6.52 -5.10 -16.74
CA VAL A 132 -5.15 -4.58 -16.52
C VAL A 132 -5.07 -3.53 -15.41
N ASP A 133 -6.17 -2.83 -15.11
CA ASP A 133 -6.29 -1.96 -13.93
C ASP A 133 -5.84 -2.65 -12.63
N ARG A 134 -6.13 -3.95 -12.48
CA ARG A 134 -5.71 -4.75 -11.33
C ARG A 134 -4.41 -5.49 -11.61
N SER A 135 -4.39 -6.34 -12.64
CA SER A 135 -3.26 -7.25 -12.88
C SER A 135 -1.97 -6.50 -13.18
N ALA A 136 -2.02 -5.45 -14.01
CA ALA A 136 -0.82 -4.68 -14.33
C ALA A 136 -0.36 -3.79 -13.17
N ALA A 137 -1.28 -3.29 -12.33
CA ALA A 137 -0.91 -2.60 -11.09
C ALA A 137 -0.18 -3.54 -10.10
N TYR A 138 -0.63 -4.80 -9.98
CA TYR A 138 0.05 -5.82 -9.18
C TYR A 138 1.40 -6.20 -9.78
N ALA A 139 1.48 -6.33 -11.11
CA ALA A 139 2.75 -6.54 -11.79
C ALA A 139 3.73 -5.39 -11.58
N ALA A 140 3.29 -4.14 -11.69
CA ALA A 140 4.11 -2.97 -11.43
C ALA A 140 4.62 -2.93 -9.98
N ARG A 141 3.78 -3.29 -8.99
CA ARG A 141 4.20 -3.48 -7.60
C ARG A 141 5.29 -4.54 -7.47
N HIS A 142 5.09 -5.70 -8.10
CA HIS A 142 6.05 -6.80 -8.07
C HIS A 142 7.39 -6.39 -8.69
N VAL A 143 7.37 -5.71 -9.85
CA VAL A 143 8.60 -5.17 -10.49
C VAL A 143 9.31 -4.23 -9.52
N ALA A 144 8.63 -3.19 -9.04
CA ALA A 144 9.22 -2.19 -8.14
C ALA A 144 9.81 -2.82 -6.87
N LYS A 145 9.06 -3.72 -6.21
CA LYS A 145 9.53 -4.40 -4.99
C LYS A 145 10.78 -5.24 -5.24
N ASN A 146 10.88 -5.89 -6.40
CA ASN A 146 12.03 -6.71 -6.73
C ASN A 146 13.25 -5.89 -7.15
N LEU A 147 13.08 -4.75 -7.82
CA LEU A 147 14.18 -3.83 -8.13
C LEU A 147 14.80 -3.28 -6.83
N VAL A 148 13.97 -2.88 -5.87
CA VAL A 148 14.43 -2.44 -4.54
C VAL A 148 15.11 -3.59 -3.80
N ALA A 149 14.50 -4.77 -3.73
CA ALA A 149 15.07 -5.94 -3.04
C ALA A 149 16.37 -6.44 -3.68
N ALA A 150 16.56 -6.25 -4.99
CA ALA A 150 17.81 -6.56 -5.69
C ALA A 150 18.94 -5.60 -5.30
N GLY A 151 18.63 -4.44 -4.70
CA GLY A 151 19.57 -3.36 -4.41
C GLY A 151 19.85 -2.48 -5.62
N LEU A 152 19.02 -2.55 -6.68
CA LEU A 152 19.24 -1.79 -7.90
C LEU A 152 18.79 -0.33 -7.78
N VAL A 153 17.82 -0.06 -6.90
CA VAL A 153 17.26 1.27 -6.59
C VAL A 153 16.91 1.34 -5.10
N GLU A 154 16.99 2.51 -4.48
CA GLU A 154 16.45 2.71 -3.13
C GLU A 154 14.95 2.98 -3.16
N ARG A 155 14.47 3.68 -4.21
CA ARG A 155 13.05 3.92 -4.47
C ARG A 155 12.79 3.99 -5.97
N CYS A 156 11.62 3.53 -6.40
CA CYS A 156 11.22 3.67 -7.79
C CYS A 156 9.70 3.69 -7.96
N GLU A 157 9.25 4.27 -9.06
CA GLU A 157 7.90 4.11 -9.60
C GLU A 157 7.96 3.35 -10.93
N VAL A 158 7.06 2.38 -11.11
CA VAL A 158 6.91 1.64 -12.37
C VAL A 158 5.58 2.02 -13.00
N GLN A 159 5.62 2.52 -14.23
CA GLN A 159 4.44 2.84 -15.02
C GLN A 159 4.32 1.88 -16.20
N VAL A 160 3.11 1.38 -16.42
CA VAL A 160 2.75 0.51 -17.55
C VAL A 160 1.44 1.00 -18.17
N SER A 161 1.34 0.95 -19.49
CA SER A 161 0.10 1.30 -20.21
C SER A 161 -0.24 0.24 -21.25
N TYR A 162 -1.53 0.14 -21.61
CA TYR A 162 -2.03 -0.85 -22.57
C TYR A 162 -3.03 -0.21 -23.52
N ALA A 163 -3.06 -0.72 -24.76
CA ALA A 163 -4.16 -0.51 -25.68
C ALA A 163 -5.09 -1.71 -25.66
N ILE A 164 -6.41 -1.48 -25.71
CA ILE A 164 -7.41 -2.56 -25.72
C ILE A 164 -7.15 -3.51 -26.90
N GLY A 165 -7.17 -4.82 -26.63
CA GLY A 165 -6.90 -5.86 -27.64
C GLY A 165 -5.42 -6.08 -27.99
N ARG A 166 -4.47 -5.36 -27.38
CA ARG A 166 -3.03 -5.59 -27.58
C ARG A 166 -2.42 -6.29 -26.36
N ALA A 167 -1.68 -7.37 -26.61
CA ALA A 167 -1.09 -8.17 -25.53
C ALA A 167 0.10 -7.45 -24.87
N HIS A 168 0.99 -6.85 -25.66
CA HIS A 168 2.15 -6.14 -25.14
C HIS A 168 1.78 -4.75 -24.62
N PRO A 169 2.40 -4.28 -23.52
CA PRO A 169 2.24 -2.90 -23.06
C PRO A 169 2.60 -1.90 -24.16
N THR A 170 1.84 -0.81 -24.25
CA THR A 170 2.16 0.33 -25.13
C THR A 170 3.34 1.14 -24.59
N SER A 171 3.53 1.16 -23.27
CA SER A 171 4.71 1.74 -22.63
C SER A 171 5.06 1.00 -21.33
N VAL A 172 6.35 1.02 -21.01
CA VAL A 172 6.91 0.63 -19.71
C VAL A 172 7.97 1.68 -19.35
N ALA A 173 7.85 2.28 -18.17
CA ALA A 173 8.79 3.28 -17.66
C ALA A 173 9.11 3.00 -16.19
N VAL A 174 10.34 3.34 -15.79
CA VAL A 174 10.82 3.25 -14.40
C VAL A 174 11.42 4.59 -14.02
N GLU A 175 10.82 5.26 -13.04
CA GLU A 175 11.35 6.48 -12.43
C GLU A 175 12.11 6.08 -11.17
N THR A 176 13.41 6.38 -11.11
CA THR A 176 14.32 5.92 -10.05
C THR A 176 14.61 6.99 -9.01
N PHE A 177 14.17 8.22 -9.29
CA PHE A 177 14.40 9.41 -8.49
C PHE A 177 15.89 9.64 -8.15
N GLY A 178 16.77 9.28 -9.09
CA GLY A 178 18.23 9.39 -8.93
C GLY A 178 18.84 8.38 -7.95
N THR A 179 18.12 7.31 -7.59
CA THR A 179 18.61 6.30 -6.64
C THR A 179 19.09 5.00 -7.29
N ALA A 180 19.18 4.96 -8.62
CA ALA A 180 19.63 3.79 -9.35
C ALA A 180 21.14 3.57 -9.19
N SER A 181 21.53 2.31 -9.02
CA SER A 181 22.94 1.87 -9.01
C SER A 181 23.47 1.48 -10.40
N VAL A 182 22.58 1.41 -11.39
CA VAL A 182 22.88 1.10 -12.80
C VAL A 182 22.21 2.13 -13.71
N ALA A 183 22.59 2.19 -14.99
CA ALA A 183 21.97 3.13 -15.91
C ALA A 183 20.47 2.81 -16.09
N GLU A 184 19.62 3.84 -16.20
CA GLU A 184 18.16 3.64 -16.29
C GLU A 184 17.75 2.81 -17.52
N ARG A 185 18.53 2.91 -18.60
CA ARG A 185 18.36 2.06 -19.80
C ARG A 185 18.55 0.58 -19.47
N GLU A 186 19.63 0.24 -18.75
CA GLU A 186 19.92 -1.13 -18.34
C GLU A 186 18.85 -1.65 -17.38
N LEU A 187 18.38 -0.79 -16.46
CA LEU A 187 17.27 -1.11 -15.56
C LEU A 187 16.00 -1.50 -16.34
N LEU A 188 15.67 -0.75 -17.39
CA LEU A 188 14.53 -1.05 -18.25
C LEU A 188 14.73 -2.35 -19.05
N GLU A 189 15.95 -2.64 -19.51
CA GLU A 189 16.29 -3.89 -20.19
C GLU A 189 16.15 -5.10 -19.24
N LEU A 190 16.61 -4.98 -17.99
CA LEU A 190 16.39 -5.97 -16.93
C LEU A 190 14.89 -6.20 -16.68
N VAL A 191 14.10 -5.13 -16.56
CA VAL A 191 12.65 -5.26 -16.37
C VAL A 191 12.02 -6.04 -17.52
N ARG A 192 12.36 -5.72 -18.78
CA ARG A 192 11.82 -6.42 -19.96
C ARG A 192 12.25 -7.88 -20.03
N ARG A 193 13.45 -8.21 -19.55
CA ARG A 193 13.99 -9.57 -19.55
C ARG A 193 13.33 -10.46 -18.49
N HIS A 194 13.11 -9.94 -17.29
CA HIS A 194 12.67 -10.75 -16.14
C HIS A 194 11.15 -10.73 -15.90
N PHE A 195 10.43 -9.77 -16.49
CA PHE A 195 9.00 -9.61 -16.28
C PHE A 195 8.23 -9.59 -17.60
N ASP A 196 7.49 -10.66 -17.85
CA ASP A 196 6.50 -10.68 -18.93
C ASP A 196 5.23 -9.95 -18.49
N LEU A 197 5.09 -8.71 -18.97
CA LEU A 197 3.99 -7.81 -18.62
C LEU A 197 2.78 -7.97 -19.55
N ARG A 198 2.69 -9.03 -20.37
CA ARG A 198 1.44 -9.32 -21.09
C ARG A 198 0.35 -9.76 -20.10
N PRO A 199 -0.92 -9.35 -20.24
CA PRO A 199 -1.97 -9.68 -19.27
C PRO A 199 -2.10 -11.17 -18.95
N ALA A 200 -2.07 -12.03 -19.97
CA ALA A 200 -2.12 -13.49 -19.78
C ALA A 200 -0.90 -14.04 -19.03
N ALA A 201 0.30 -13.49 -19.30
CA ALA A 201 1.52 -13.90 -18.61
C ALA A 201 1.51 -13.44 -17.15
N ILE A 202 1.03 -12.22 -16.86
CA ILE A 202 0.84 -11.74 -15.48
C ILE A 202 -0.08 -12.69 -14.71
N ILE A 203 -1.23 -13.04 -15.31
CA ILE A 203 -2.20 -13.96 -14.69
C ILE A 203 -1.58 -15.31 -14.38
N ALA A 204 -0.85 -15.90 -15.33
CA ALA A 204 -0.21 -17.20 -15.18
C ALA A 204 0.94 -17.17 -14.16
N ASN A 205 1.86 -16.22 -14.30
CA ASN A 205 3.07 -16.11 -13.47
C ASN A 205 2.75 -15.80 -11.99
N MET A 206 1.64 -15.11 -11.74
CA MET A 206 1.17 -14.79 -10.38
C MET A 206 0.02 -15.70 -9.93
N ASP A 207 -0.40 -16.67 -10.72
CA ASP A 207 -1.53 -17.56 -10.39
C ASP A 207 -2.75 -16.78 -9.87
N LEU A 208 -3.24 -15.83 -10.68
CA LEU A 208 -4.29 -14.89 -10.29
C LEU A 208 -5.70 -15.47 -10.42
N MET A 209 -5.88 -16.62 -11.07
CA MET A 209 -7.19 -17.26 -11.23
C MET A 209 -7.62 -18.04 -9.97
N ARG A 210 -7.53 -17.38 -8.81
CA ARG A 210 -7.85 -17.93 -7.50
C ARG A 210 -8.68 -16.95 -6.66
N PRO A 211 -9.46 -17.44 -5.68
CA PRO A 211 -10.29 -16.59 -4.81
C PRO A 211 -9.48 -15.87 -3.71
N ILE A 212 -8.40 -15.15 -4.07
CA ILE A 212 -7.45 -14.53 -3.14
C ILE A 212 -7.72 -13.04 -2.84
N TYR A 213 -8.80 -12.46 -3.41
CA TYR A 213 -8.96 -11.00 -3.46
C TYR A 213 -9.74 -10.37 -2.30
N ARG A 214 -10.55 -11.15 -1.58
CA ARG A 214 -11.39 -10.59 -0.50
C ARG A 214 -10.55 -9.93 0.62
N PRO A 215 -9.44 -10.53 1.08
CA PRO A 215 -8.60 -9.92 2.12
C PRO A 215 -7.89 -8.63 1.68
N THR A 216 -7.76 -8.39 0.37
CA THR A 216 -7.08 -7.20 -0.16
C THR A 216 -7.98 -5.97 -0.21
N ALA A 217 -9.30 -6.16 -0.17
CA ALA A 217 -10.30 -5.09 -0.30
C ALA A 217 -10.38 -4.15 0.91
N ALA A 218 -9.59 -4.40 1.97
CA ALA A 218 -9.41 -3.53 3.10
C ALA A 218 -7.96 -3.58 3.58
N TYR A 219 -7.50 -2.46 4.16
CA TYR A 219 -6.15 -2.31 4.72
C TYR A 219 -5.01 -2.39 3.69
N GLY A 220 -5.31 -2.02 2.43
CA GLY A 220 -4.35 -1.90 1.34
C GLY A 220 -4.11 -3.22 0.58
N HIS A 221 -3.90 -3.10 -0.73
CA HIS A 221 -3.53 -4.21 -1.59
C HIS A 221 -2.02 -4.51 -1.57
N PHE A 222 -1.21 -3.53 -1.14
CA PHE A 222 0.25 -3.57 -1.16
C PHE A 222 0.85 -3.45 0.25
N GLY A 223 2.05 -4.00 0.42
CA GLY A 223 2.77 -4.03 1.70
C GLY A 223 2.13 -4.96 2.75
N ARG A 224 1.49 -6.04 2.30
CA ARG A 224 0.77 -7.04 3.10
C ARG A 224 1.43 -8.40 3.00
N ASP A 225 2.61 -8.53 3.59
CA ASP A 225 3.35 -9.80 3.61
C ASP A 225 2.57 -10.91 4.34
N ASP A 226 1.67 -10.53 5.26
CA ASP A 226 0.77 -11.44 5.98
C ASP A 226 -0.25 -12.18 5.10
N LEU A 227 -0.50 -11.71 3.88
CA LEU A 227 -1.43 -12.35 2.96
C LEU A 227 -0.78 -13.37 2.02
N GLY A 228 0.56 -13.42 1.95
CA GLY A 228 1.28 -14.31 1.04
C GLY A 228 0.92 -14.10 -0.44
N VAL A 229 0.56 -12.88 -0.83
CA VAL A 229 0.15 -12.57 -2.20
C VAL A 229 1.35 -12.52 -3.16
N PRO A 230 1.20 -13.00 -4.39
CA PRO A 230 2.32 -13.20 -5.32
C PRO A 230 3.03 -11.91 -5.72
N TRP A 231 2.32 -10.78 -5.78
CA TRP A 231 2.93 -9.48 -6.12
C TRP A 231 3.74 -8.84 -4.98
N GLU A 232 3.70 -9.41 -3.77
CA GLU A 232 4.58 -9.01 -2.67
C GLU A 232 5.83 -9.91 -2.57
N MET A 233 6.00 -10.91 -3.43
CA MET A 233 7.20 -11.76 -3.42
C MET A 233 8.41 -11.03 -4.03
N THR A 234 9.59 -11.31 -3.51
CA THR A 234 10.90 -10.80 -3.99
C THR A 234 11.71 -11.87 -4.74
N ASN A 235 11.02 -12.82 -5.37
CA ASN A 235 11.59 -14.00 -6.02
C ASN A 235 12.37 -13.73 -7.32
N ARG A 236 12.39 -12.48 -7.83
CA ARG A 236 13.22 -12.06 -8.98
C ARG A 236 14.46 -11.29 -8.56
N ALA A 237 14.59 -10.91 -7.29
CA ALA A 237 15.67 -10.03 -6.81
C ALA A 237 17.07 -10.59 -7.07
N GLU A 238 17.30 -11.88 -6.81
CA GLU A 238 18.61 -12.52 -7.03
C GLU A 238 18.99 -12.57 -8.52
N ALA A 239 18.06 -12.99 -9.38
CA ALA A 239 18.27 -13.02 -10.83
C ALA A 239 18.55 -11.62 -11.39
N LEU A 240 17.81 -10.60 -10.94
CA LEU A 240 18.04 -9.21 -11.32
C LEU A 240 19.44 -8.73 -10.93
N ARG A 241 19.88 -9.04 -9.70
CA ARG A 241 21.21 -8.67 -9.21
C ARG A 241 22.33 -9.35 -10.00
N ALA A 242 22.15 -10.63 -10.32
CA ALA A 242 23.11 -11.40 -11.11
C ALA A 242 23.26 -10.80 -12.52
N ASP A 243 22.16 -10.59 -13.23
CA ASP A 243 22.19 -10.05 -14.60
C ASP A 243 22.72 -8.60 -14.65
N ALA A 244 22.41 -7.78 -13.65
CA ALA A 244 22.96 -6.42 -13.54
C ALA A 244 24.49 -6.41 -13.44
N SER A 245 25.07 -7.35 -12.68
CA SER A 245 26.53 -7.47 -12.51
C SER A 245 27.28 -7.90 -13.78
N VAL A 246 26.58 -8.56 -14.71
CA VAL A 246 27.14 -8.96 -16.00
C VAL A 246 27.12 -7.79 -16.98
N LEU A 247 26.04 -7.01 -17.00
CA LEU A 247 25.90 -5.83 -17.85
C LEU A 247 26.99 -4.80 -17.56
N SER A 248 27.26 -4.51 -16.28
CA SER A 248 28.31 -3.56 -15.88
C SER A 248 29.71 -3.96 -16.35
N ARG A 249 30.00 -5.26 -16.52
CA ARG A 249 31.31 -5.77 -16.97
C ARG A 249 31.47 -5.79 -18.50
N SER A 250 30.41 -5.56 -19.26
CA SER A 250 30.44 -5.60 -20.73
C SER A 250 30.68 -4.24 -21.38
N VAL A 251 30.76 -3.18 -20.55
CA VAL A 251 30.96 -1.78 -20.97
C VAL A 251 32.37 -1.29 -20.63
N ASP A 252 33.16 -2.08 -19.90
CA ASP A 252 34.61 -1.92 -19.67
C ASP A 252 35.42 -2.77 -20.66
#